data_AF-A0A948PS71-F1
#
_entry.id   AF-A0A948PS71-F1
#
_cell.length_a   1.000
_cell.length_b   1.000
_cell.length_c   1.000
_cell.angle_alpha   90.00
_cell.angle_beta   90.00
_cell.angle_gamma   90.00
#
_symmetry.space_group_name_H-M   'P 1'
#
loop_
_entity.id
_entity.type
_entity.pdbx_description
1 polymer ?
#
loop_
_entity_poly.entity_id
_entity_poly.type
_entity_poly.pdbx_seq_one_letter_code
_entity_poly.pdbx_strand_id
1 'polypeptide(L)'
;MSRESFQKAIQELQTELIEMGEMVNKAIEQAVLSLKEKNVEDAERVIADDIFINKKRWDIEEKSLALIVTQQPVAVDLRKLISLLNIIVDLERMGDHAEGIAKITVMIGTKPHVKPLIDIPTMA
;
A
#
# COMPACT_ATOMS: atom_id res chain seq x y z
N MET A 1 -6.91 19.28 -22.82
CA MET A 1 -6.42 17.88 -22.91
C MET A 1 -7.27 17.16 -23.95
N SER A 2 -6.69 16.32 -24.80
CA SER A 2 -7.49 15.51 -25.75
C SER A 2 -8.08 14.30 -25.01
N ARG A 3 -9.19 13.74 -25.53
CA ARG A 3 -9.80 12.52 -24.96
C ARG A 3 -8.81 11.36 -24.88
N GLU A 4 -7.92 11.25 -25.85
CA GLU A 4 -6.86 10.23 -25.88
C GLU A 4 -5.86 10.44 -24.73
N SER A 5 -5.38 11.68 -24.53
CA SER A 5 -4.47 11.99 -23.43
C SER A 5 -5.11 11.79 -22.04
N PHE A 6 -6.42 12.02 -21.91
CA PHE A 6 -7.15 11.73 -20.67
C PHE A 6 -7.21 10.22 -20.38
N GLN A 7 -7.52 9.39 -21.39
CA GLN A 7 -7.54 7.94 -21.20
C GLN A 7 -6.14 7.39 -20.89
N LYS A 8 -5.09 7.96 -21.50
CA LYS A 8 -3.71 7.62 -21.15
C LYS A 8 -3.39 7.96 -19.69
N ALA A 9 -3.80 9.14 -19.21
CA ALA A 9 -3.60 9.52 -17.81
C ALA A 9 -4.34 8.57 -16.82
N ILE A 10 -5.53 8.09 -17.18
CA ILE A 10 -6.22 7.06 -16.40
C ILE A 10 -5.42 5.75 -16.38
N GLN A 11 -4.86 5.33 -17.52
CA GLN A 11 -4.03 4.12 -17.57
C GLN A 11 -2.76 4.26 -16.73
N GLU A 12 -2.11 5.42 -16.75
CA GLU A 12 -0.95 5.73 -15.92
C GLU A 12 -1.30 5.63 -14.43
N LEU A 13 -2.43 6.19 -14.00
CA LEU A 13 -2.94 6.05 -12.63
C LEU A 13 -3.22 4.59 -12.24
N GLN A 14 -3.72 3.76 -13.17
CA GLN A 14 -3.93 2.33 -12.92
C GLN A 14 -2.62 1.58 -12.75
N THR A 15 -1.58 1.93 -13.52
CA THR A 15 -0.24 1.36 -13.33
C THR A 15 0.33 1.75 -11.96
N GLU A 16 0.21 3.01 -11.56
CA GLU A 16 0.67 3.47 -10.25
C GLU A 16 -0.08 2.79 -9.09
N LEU A 17 -1.36 2.52 -9.27
CA LEU A 17 -2.17 1.74 -8.32
C LEU A 17 -1.63 0.32 -8.16
N ILE A 18 -1.29 -0.36 -9.26
CA ILE A 18 -0.70 -1.70 -9.24
C ILE A 18 0.65 -1.68 -8.51
N GLU A 19 1.50 -0.71 -8.82
CA GLU A 19 2.78 -0.53 -8.13
C GLU A 19 2.61 -0.32 -6.62
N MET A 20 1.62 0.48 -6.20
CA MET A 20 1.29 0.64 -4.78
C MET A 20 0.84 -0.67 -4.15
N GLY A 21 0.04 -1.47 -4.86
CA GLY A 21 -0.37 -2.81 -4.43
C GLY A 21 0.82 -3.76 -4.22
N GLU A 22 1.80 -3.74 -5.13
CA GLU A 22 3.03 -4.52 -5.00
C GLU A 22 3.87 -4.08 -3.79
N MET A 23 3.96 -2.77 -3.53
CA MET A 23 4.63 -2.24 -2.34
C MET A 23 3.98 -2.73 -1.04
N VAL A 24 2.64 -2.67 -0.97
CA VAL A 24 1.87 -3.15 0.19
C VAL A 24 2.04 -4.66 0.37
N ASN A 25 1.96 -5.44 -0.70
CA ASN A 25 2.14 -6.89 -0.65
C ASN A 25 3.52 -7.26 -0.09
N LYS A 26 4.57 -6.60 -0.58
CA LYS A 26 5.94 -6.78 -0.08
C LYS A 26 6.06 -6.39 1.40
N ALA A 27 5.44 -5.29 1.82
CA ALA A 27 5.46 -4.87 3.22
C ALA A 27 4.81 -5.93 4.14
N ILE A 28 3.68 -6.51 3.72
CA ILE A 28 2.99 -7.59 4.45
C ILE A 28 3.88 -8.83 4.57
N GLU A 29 4.45 -9.30 3.46
CA GLU A 29 5.35 -10.46 3.43
C GLU A 29 6.55 -10.25 4.36
N GLN A 30 7.20 -9.08 4.28
CA GLN A 30 8.36 -8.76 5.10
C GLN A 30 8.01 -8.59 6.58
N ALA A 31 6.88 -7.95 6.90
CA ALA A 31 6.42 -7.80 8.28
C ALA A 31 6.19 -9.17 8.94
N VAL A 32 5.50 -10.07 8.24
CA VAL A 32 5.20 -11.42 8.74
C VAL A 32 6.47 -12.27 8.85
N LEU A 33 7.38 -12.19 7.88
CA LEU A 33 8.66 -12.89 7.94
C LEU A 33 9.51 -12.40 9.12
N SER A 34 9.62 -11.07 9.30
CA SER A 34 10.35 -10.47 10.42
C SER A 34 9.83 -10.95 11.77
N LEU A 35 8.50 -11.08 11.92
CA LEU A 35 7.86 -11.58 13.14
C LEU A 35 8.19 -13.06 13.39
N LYS A 36 8.14 -13.89 12.34
CA LYS A 36 8.46 -15.32 12.42
C LYS A 36 9.91 -15.53 12.85
N GLU A 37 10.83 -14.84 12.21
CA GLU A 37 12.27 -15.00 12.41
C GLU A 37 12.79 -14.19 13.61
N LYS A 38 11.98 -13.28 14.14
CA LYS A 38 12.33 -12.29 15.17
C LYS A 38 13.47 -11.38 14.69
N ASN A 39 13.44 -11.04 13.41
CA ASN A 39 14.41 -10.12 12.82
C ASN A 39 13.96 -8.68 13.07
N VAL A 40 14.56 -8.03 14.08
CA VAL A 40 14.24 -6.65 14.45
C VAL A 40 14.70 -5.67 13.37
N GLU A 41 15.82 -5.93 12.70
CA GLU A 41 16.34 -5.04 11.65
C GLU A 41 15.40 -4.99 10.43
N ASP A 42 14.88 -6.14 10.00
CA ASP A 42 13.88 -6.18 8.93
C ASP A 42 12.58 -5.49 9.34
N ALA A 43 12.14 -5.65 10.59
CA ALA A 43 10.96 -4.98 11.10
C ALA A 43 11.13 -3.46 11.13
N GLU A 44 12.27 -2.94 11.57
CA GLU A 44 12.58 -1.51 11.53
C GLU A 44 12.59 -0.96 10.10
N ARG A 45 13.08 -1.75 9.13
CA ARG A 45 13.01 -1.38 7.72
C ARG A 45 11.55 -1.29 7.21
N VAL A 46 10.69 -2.26 7.55
CA VAL A 46 9.27 -2.20 7.16
C VAL A 46 8.61 -0.93 7.73
N ILE A 47 8.89 -0.58 8.98
CA ILE A 47 8.37 0.65 9.61
C ILE A 47 8.86 1.89 8.86
N ALA A 48 10.15 1.94 8.52
CA ALA A 48 10.73 3.07 7.79
C ALA A 48 10.18 3.21 6.36
N ASP A 49 9.92 2.09 5.69
CA ASP A 49 9.48 2.06 4.30
C ASP A 49 7.99 2.42 4.11
N ASP A 50 7.18 2.37 5.17
CA ASP A 50 5.75 2.73 5.12
C ASP A 50 5.49 4.15 4.57
N ILE A 51 6.42 5.08 4.85
CA ILE A 51 6.34 6.45 4.32
C ILE A 51 6.26 6.50 2.78
N PHE A 52 6.83 5.51 2.08
CA PHE A 52 6.79 5.44 0.63
C PHE A 52 5.41 5.01 0.13
N ILE A 53 4.71 4.13 0.84
CA ILE A 53 3.31 3.74 0.54
C ILE A 53 2.41 4.95 0.73
N ASN A 54 2.58 5.65 1.84
CA ASN A 54 1.87 6.89 2.15
C ASN A 54 2.06 7.97 1.08
N LYS A 55 3.32 8.17 0.66
CA LYS A 55 3.62 9.11 -0.43
C LYS A 55 2.98 8.68 -1.75
N LYS A 56 3.06 7.40 -2.12
CA LYS A 56 2.47 6.88 -3.35
C LYS A 56 0.95 7.09 -3.38
N ARG A 57 0.28 6.89 -2.25
CA ARG A 57 -1.16 7.20 -2.08
C ARG A 57 -1.44 8.66 -2.40
N TRP A 58 -0.71 9.60 -1.80
CA TRP A 58 -0.88 11.04 -2.04
C TRP A 58 -0.63 11.42 -3.49
N ASP A 59 0.43 10.91 -4.11
CA ASP A 59 0.76 11.19 -5.51
C ASP A 59 -0.39 10.74 -6.44
N ILE A 60 -0.97 9.57 -6.19
CA ILE A 60 -2.11 9.04 -6.96
C ILE A 60 -3.38 9.87 -6.71
N GLU A 61 -3.63 10.26 -5.46
CA GLU A 61 -4.78 11.08 -5.06
C GLU A 61 -4.74 12.45 -5.75
N GLU A 62 -3.60 13.14 -5.69
CA GLU A 62 -3.42 14.47 -6.30
C GLU A 62 -3.66 14.42 -7.81
N LYS A 63 -3.06 13.44 -8.51
CA LYS A 63 -3.25 13.25 -9.95
C LYS A 63 -4.70 12.96 -10.30
N SER A 64 -5.37 12.12 -9.51
CA SER A 64 -6.78 11.77 -9.72
C SER A 64 -7.69 13.00 -9.55
N LEU A 65 -7.48 13.79 -8.48
CA LEU A 65 -8.22 15.02 -8.24
C LEU A 65 -7.97 16.06 -9.34
N ALA A 66 -6.72 16.21 -9.80
CA ALA A 66 -6.38 17.09 -10.91
C ALA A 66 -7.12 16.72 -12.20
N LEU A 67 -7.24 15.42 -12.50
CA LEU A 67 -8.03 14.94 -13.65
C LEU A 67 -9.52 15.23 -13.49
N ILE A 68 -10.09 15.03 -12.29
CA ILE A 68 -11.50 15.34 -12.02
C ILE A 68 -11.77 16.84 -12.25
N VAL A 69 -10.94 17.71 -11.67
CA VAL A 69 -11.12 19.16 -11.75
C VAL A 69 -10.92 19.68 -13.18
N THR A 70 -9.88 19.22 -13.86
CA THR A 70 -9.51 19.78 -15.17
C THR A 70 -10.30 19.21 -16.33
N GLN A 71 -10.81 17.97 -16.22
CA GLN A 71 -11.54 17.30 -17.30
C GLN A 71 -13.05 17.16 -17.06
N GLN A 72 -13.50 17.34 -15.81
CA GLN A 72 -14.92 17.21 -15.41
C GLN A 72 -15.57 15.93 -15.98
N PRO A 73 -14.96 14.74 -15.78
CA PRO A 73 -15.45 13.50 -16.36
C PRO A 73 -16.83 13.15 -15.81
N VAL A 74 -17.60 12.41 -16.60
CA VAL A 74 -18.97 12.02 -16.24
C VAL A 74 -19.16 10.51 -16.27
N ALA A 75 -20.19 10.04 -15.57
CA ALA A 75 -20.66 8.66 -15.57
C ALA A 75 -19.55 7.62 -15.31
N VAL A 76 -19.03 6.98 -16.35
CA VAL A 76 -18.11 5.84 -16.27
C VAL A 76 -16.71 6.30 -15.84
N ASP A 77 -16.19 7.36 -16.45
CA ASP A 77 -14.82 7.80 -16.18
C ASP A 77 -14.70 8.42 -14.77
N LEU A 78 -15.72 9.17 -14.33
CA LEU A 78 -15.78 9.65 -12.95
C LEU A 78 -15.83 8.49 -11.95
N ARG A 79 -16.67 7.47 -12.19
CA ARG A 79 -16.74 6.28 -11.33
C ARG A 79 -15.39 5.57 -11.23
N LYS A 80 -14.63 5.45 -12.33
CA LYS A 80 -13.28 4.85 -12.30
C LYS A 80 -12.34 5.62 -11.37
N LEU A 81 -12.29 6.95 -11.48
CA LEU A 81 -11.42 7.78 -10.64
C LEU A 81 -11.82 7.70 -9.16
N ILE A 82 -13.11 7.72 -8.85
CA ILE A 82 -13.60 7.56 -7.47
C ILE A 82 -13.29 6.16 -6.92
N SER A 83 -13.45 5.10 -7.73
CA SER A 83 -13.05 3.75 -7.33
C SER A 83 -11.56 3.67 -7.02
N LEU A 84 -10.72 4.27 -7.85
CA LEU A 84 -9.28 4.30 -7.63
C LEU A 84 -8.91 5.03 -6.33
N LEU A 85 -9.55 6.18 -6.04
CA LEU A 85 -9.37 6.90 -4.78
C LEU A 85 -9.76 6.08 -3.54
N ASN A 86 -10.81 5.26 -3.62
CA ASN A 86 -11.16 4.36 -2.51
C ASN A 86 -10.14 3.22 -2.35
N ILE A 87 -9.69 2.62 -3.45
CA ILE A 87 -8.74 1.50 -3.40
C ILE A 87 -7.40 1.93 -2.80
N ILE A 88 -6.87 3.11 -3.16
CA ILE A 88 -5.58 3.57 -2.59
C ILE A 88 -5.67 3.80 -1.07
N VAL A 89 -6.83 4.19 -0.55
CA VAL A 89 -7.04 4.34 0.90
C VAL A 89 -7.03 2.96 1.56
N ASP A 90 -7.71 1.98 0.97
CA ASP A 90 -7.70 0.61 1.50
C ASP A 90 -6.29 -0.01 1.45
N LEU A 91 -5.52 0.25 0.38
CA LEU A 91 -4.14 -0.19 0.24
C LEU A 91 -3.21 0.44 1.29
N GLU A 92 -3.33 1.73 1.55
CA GLU A 92 -2.53 2.38 2.60
C GLU A 92 -2.85 1.81 3.99
N ARG A 93 -4.12 1.57 4.30
CA ARG A 93 -4.50 0.93 5.56
C ARG A 93 -3.95 -0.50 5.70
N MET A 94 -3.84 -1.23 4.60
CA MET A 94 -3.15 -2.53 4.59
C MET A 94 -1.65 -2.37 4.88
N GLY A 95 -1.02 -1.32 4.36
CA GLY A 95 0.36 -0.91 4.69
C GLY A 95 0.53 -0.60 6.18
N ASP A 96 -0.33 0.23 6.75
CA ASP A 96 -0.35 0.56 8.19
C ASP A 96 -0.47 -0.71 9.06
N HIS A 97 -1.25 -1.70 8.63
CA HIS A 97 -1.35 -2.98 9.32
C HIS A 97 -0.04 -3.78 9.27
N ALA A 98 0.67 -3.77 8.13
CA ALA A 98 1.99 -4.38 8.03
C ALA A 98 3.02 -3.67 8.93
N GLU A 99 3.02 -2.33 8.94
CA GLU A 99 3.83 -1.50 9.84
C GLU A 99 3.53 -1.83 11.32
N GLY A 100 2.25 -2.04 11.66
CA GLY A 100 1.80 -2.48 12.98
C GLY A 100 2.34 -3.85 13.39
N ILE A 101 2.37 -4.82 12.47
CA ILE A 101 2.98 -6.14 12.70
C ILE A 101 4.48 -5.99 12.98
N ALA A 102 5.17 -5.17 12.19
CA ALA A 102 6.60 -4.91 12.39
C ALA A 102 6.89 -4.22 13.74
N LYS A 103 6.06 -3.26 14.17
CA LYS A 103 6.13 -2.65 15.51
C LYS A 103 6.01 -3.69 16.62
N ILE A 104 5.14 -4.69 16.45
CA ILE A 104 5.01 -5.80 17.40
C ILE A 104 6.31 -6.63 17.45
N THR A 105 6.93 -6.93 16.31
CA THR A 105 8.23 -7.62 16.25
C THR A 105 9.29 -6.87 17.06
N VAL A 106 9.43 -5.55 16.86
CA VAL A 106 10.37 -4.71 17.61
C VAL A 106 10.08 -4.75 19.11
N MET A 107 8.81 -4.66 19.51
CA MET A 107 8.40 -4.66 20.91
C MET A 107 8.68 -6.00 21.62
N ILE A 108 8.47 -7.12 20.93
CA ILE A 108 8.77 -8.47 21.46
C ILE A 108 10.28 -8.67 21.52
N GLY A 109 11.02 -8.13 20.54
CA GLY A 109 12.46 -8.26 20.39
C GLY A 109 12.86 -9.73 20.21
N THR A 110 13.82 -10.19 21.02
CA THR A 110 14.34 -11.55 20.94
C THR A 110 13.65 -12.55 21.88
N LYS A 111 12.59 -12.12 22.58
CA LYS A 111 11.85 -13.00 23.49
C LYS A 111 11.30 -14.20 22.71
N PRO A 112 11.30 -15.40 23.32
CA PRO A 112 10.73 -16.57 22.67
C PRO A 112 9.23 -16.38 22.47
N HIS A 113 8.74 -16.78 21.29
CA HIS A 113 7.31 -16.89 21.05
C HIS A 113 6.71 -17.94 22.00
N VAL A 114 5.48 -17.71 22.46
CA VAL A 114 4.76 -18.66 23.32
C VAL A 114 4.55 -20.01 22.59
N LYS A 115 4.36 -19.96 21.27
CA LYS A 115 4.31 -21.10 20.36
C LYS A 115 4.99 -20.75 19.03
N PRO A 116 5.55 -21.72 18.29
CA PRO A 116 6.03 -21.48 16.94
C PRO A 116 4.92 -20.92 16.03
N LEU A 117 5.26 -19.93 15.21
CA LEU A 117 4.33 -19.33 14.25
C LEU A 117 4.32 -20.15 12.96
N ILE A 118 3.50 -21.20 12.92
CA ILE A 118 3.38 -22.11 11.77
C ILE A 118 2.43 -21.53 10.73
N ASP A 119 1.26 -21.06 11.15
CA ASP A 119 0.18 -20.65 10.25
C ASP A 119 0.24 -19.17 9.84
N ILE A 120 0.82 -18.29 10.66
CA ILE A 120 0.88 -16.85 10.34
C ILE A 120 1.62 -16.58 9.02
N PRO A 121 2.78 -17.21 8.73
CA PRO A 121 3.49 -17.01 7.48
C PRO A 121 2.76 -17.48 6.21
N THR A 122 1.71 -18.30 6.32
CA THR A 122 0.92 -18.76 5.16
C THR A 122 -0.26 -17.85 4.84
N MET A 123 -0.52 -16.85 5.69
CA MET A 123 -1.58 -15.85 5.50
C MET A 123 -1.11 -14.62 4.73
N ALA A 124 0.21 -14.49 4.53
CA ALA A 124 0.85 -13.40 3.79
C ALA A 124 1.02 -13.77 2.31
#